data_AF-A0A2N2M5K7-F1
#
_entry.id   AF-A0A2N2M5K7-F1
#
_cell.length_a   1.000
_cell.length_b   1.000
_cell.length_c   1.000
_cell.angle_alpha   90.00
_cell.angle_beta   90.00
_cell.angle_gamma   90.00
#
_symmetry.space_group_name_H-M   'P 1'
#
loop_
_entity.id
_entity.type
_entity.pdbx_description
1 polymer ?
#
loop_
_entity_poly.entity_id
_entity_poly.type
_entity_poly.pdbx_seq_one_letter_code
_entity_poly.pdbx_strand_id
1 'polypeptide(L)'
;MIDHTLLKPDATPDKIAQLCFEARKYHFASVCVNPTHVMLCADLLRDSDVKVCTVIGFPLGATSAEVKTFEARNALDNGATEIDMVLNI
;
A
#
# COMPACT_ATOMS: atom_id res chain seq x y z
N MET A 1 15.47 -6.35 3.92
CA MET A 1 14.33 -6.57 3.01
C MET A 1 13.89 -5.20 2.50
N ILE A 2 13.28 -5.11 1.31
CA ILE A 2 12.96 -3.83 0.65
C ILE A 2 11.45 -3.73 0.45
N ASP A 3 10.89 -2.55 0.76
CA ASP A 3 9.52 -2.17 0.42
C ASP A 3 9.52 -1.36 -0.88
N HIS A 4 9.03 -1.97 -1.96
CA HIS A 4 9.02 -1.33 -3.27
C HIS A 4 7.87 -0.33 -3.36
N THR A 5 8.23 0.95 -3.34
CA THR A 5 7.28 2.02 -2.99
C THR A 5 6.89 2.87 -4.20
N LEU A 6 5.59 3.11 -4.41
CA LEU A 6 5.06 4.08 -5.36
C LEU A 6 3.88 4.87 -4.75
N LEU A 7 4.20 6.03 -4.17
CA LEU A 7 3.23 6.94 -3.54
C LEU A 7 2.98 8.22 -4.35
N LYS A 8 3.44 8.27 -5.60
CA LYS A 8 3.20 9.45 -6.45
C LYS A 8 1.71 9.59 -6.78
N PRO A 9 1.14 10.82 -6.75
CA PRO A 9 -0.28 11.03 -7.01
C PRO A 9 -0.68 10.74 -8.47
N ASP A 10 0.29 10.72 -9.39
CA ASP A 10 0.11 10.36 -10.81
C ASP A 10 0.42 8.88 -11.11
N ALA A 11 0.43 8.03 -10.08
CA ALA A 11 0.57 6.59 -10.25
C ALA A 11 -0.65 6.03 -11.00
N THR A 12 -0.41 5.47 -12.19
CA THR A 12 -1.44 4.82 -12.99
C THR A 12 -1.52 3.34 -12.63
N PRO A 13 -2.65 2.66 -12.92
CA PRO A 13 -2.76 1.22 -12.75
C PRO A 13 -1.63 0.43 -13.43
N ASP A 14 -1.18 0.85 -14.62
CA ASP A 14 -0.07 0.20 -15.32
C ASP A 14 1.26 0.32 -14.56
N LYS A 15 1.56 1.50 -13.97
CA LYS A 15 2.74 1.69 -13.12
C LYS A 15 2.67 0.82 -11.87
N ILE A 16 1.48 0.67 -11.28
CA ILE A 16 1.25 -0.20 -10.12
C ILE A 16 1.41 -1.68 -10.49
N ALA A 17 0.94 -2.09 -11.66
CA ALA A 17 1.12 -3.44 -12.15
C ALA A 17 2.60 -3.77 -12.39
N GLN A 18 3.34 -2.83 -12.97
CA GLN A 18 4.79 -2.95 -13.13
C GLN A 18 5.51 -3.06 -11.78
N LEU A 19 5.12 -2.25 -10.79
CA LEU A 19 5.64 -2.33 -9.42
C LEU A 19 5.44 -3.73 -8.81
N CYS A 20 4.22 -4.28 -8.93
CA CYS A 20 3.91 -5.63 -8.42
C CYS A 20 4.70 -6.71 -9.15
N PHE A 21 4.84 -6.60 -10.47
CA PHE A 21 5.64 -7.51 -11.28
C PHE A 21 7.11 -7.53 -10.84
N GLU A 22 7.71 -6.36 -10.64
CA GLU A 22 9.09 -6.24 -10.16
C GLU A 22 9.25 -6.81 -8.76
N ALA A 23 8.33 -6.48 -7.85
CA ALA A 23 8.38 -6.99 -6.48
C ALA A 23 8.31 -8.52 -6.44
N ARG A 24 7.43 -9.13 -7.25
CA ARG A 24 7.33 -10.59 -7.39
C ARG A 24 8.59 -11.20 -8.01
N LYS A 25 9.12 -10.57 -9.06
CA LYS A 25 10.32 -11.05 -9.77
C LYS A 25 11.56 -11.05 -8.88
N TYR A 26 11.68 -10.07 -8.00
CA TYR A 26 12.86 -9.87 -7.16
C TYR A 26 12.66 -10.29 -5.70
N HIS A 27 11.51 -10.89 -5.37
CA HIS A 27 11.16 -11.33 -4.01
C HIS A 27 11.36 -10.22 -2.97
N PHE A 28 10.82 -9.04 -3.24
CA PHE A 28 10.79 -7.93 -2.28
C PHE A 28 9.85 -8.24 -1.10
N ALA A 29 10.02 -7.50 0.00
CA ALA A 29 9.24 -7.72 1.21
C ALA A 29 7.76 -7.41 0.96
N SER A 30 7.53 -6.23 0.41
CA SER A 30 6.22 -5.66 0.17
C SER A 30 6.25 -4.70 -1.01
N VAL A 31 5.06 -4.37 -1.51
CA VAL A 31 4.83 -3.13 -2.25
C VAL A 31 4.16 -2.12 -1.34
N CYS A 32 4.61 -0.86 -1.34
CA CYS A 32 3.98 0.22 -0.57
C CYS A 32 3.33 1.25 -1.51
N VAL A 33 2.00 1.36 -1.45
CA VAL A 33 1.19 2.14 -2.39
C VAL A 33 0.13 2.98 -1.67
N ASN A 34 -0.45 3.97 -2.37
CA ASN A 34 -1.59 4.72 -1.85
C ASN A 34 -2.81 3.78 -1.64
N PRO A 35 -3.69 4.04 -0.65
CA PRO A 35 -4.82 3.16 -0.32
C PRO A 35 -5.72 2.80 -1.51
N THR A 36 -5.85 3.71 -2.48
CA THR A 36 -6.63 3.52 -3.71
C THR A 36 -6.13 2.39 -4.61
N HIS A 37 -4.89 1.93 -4.43
CA HIS A 37 -4.28 0.87 -5.24
C HIS A 37 -4.17 -0.47 -4.50
N VAL A 38 -4.57 -0.55 -3.23
CA VAL A 38 -4.42 -1.75 -2.40
C VAL A 38 -5.09 -2.97 -3.02
N MET A 39 -6.36 -2.84 -3.42
CA MET A 39 -7.12 -3.94 -4.02
C MET A 39 -6.46 -4.46 -5.30
N LEU A 40 -5.95 -3.56 -6.15
CA LEU A 40 -5.23 -3.93 -7.36
C LEU A 40 -3.94 -4.70 -7.02
N CYS A 41 -3.15 -4.23 -6.06
CA CYS A 41 -1.94 -4.92 -5.62
C CYS A 41 -2.26 -6.30 -5.03
N ALA A 42 -3.30 -6.39 -4.20
CA ALA A 42 -3.73 -7.65 -3.59
C ALA A 42 -4.14 -8.69 -4.64
N ASP A 43 -4.83 -8.26 -5.70
CA ASP A 43 -5.19 -9.15 -6.81
C ASP A 43 -3.97 -9.59 -7.63
N LEU A 44 -3.06 -8.67 -7.95
CA LEU A 44 -1.87 -8.97 -8.76
C LEU A 44 -0.82 -9.80 -8.02
N LEU A 45 -0.71 -9.62 -6.71
CA LEU A 45 0.20 -10.34 -5.83
C LEU A 45 -0.44 -11.55 -5.16
N ARG A 46 -1.61 -11.99 -5.63
CA ARG A 46 -2.21 -13.24 -5.17
C ARG A 46 -1.24 -14.40 -5.36
N ASP A 47 -1.17 -15.26 -4.35
CA ASP A 47 -0.26 -16.41 -4.27
C ASP A 47 1.23 -16.03 -4.39
N SER A 48 1.58 -14.79 -4.02
CA SER A 48 2.96 -14.30 -3.89
C SER A 48 3.38 -14.26 -2.42
N ASP A 49 4.69 -14.31 -2.15
CA ASP A 49 5.29 -14.04 -0.85
C ASP A 49 5.41 -12.54 -0.54
N VAL A 50 5.27 -11.69 -1.56
CA VAL A 50 5.28 -10.23 -1.47
C VAL A 50 4.01 -9.72 -0.78
N LYS A 51 4.18 -8.92 0.27
CA LYS A 51 3.09 -8.28 1.02
C LYS A 51 2.56 -7.01 0.34
N VAL A 52 1.37 -6.58 0.76
CA VAL A 52 0.79 -5.30 0.34
C VAL A 52 0.78 -4.36 1.53
N CYS A 53 1.67 -3.36 1.48
CA CYS A 53 1.73 -2.26 2.42
C CYS A 53 0.99 -1.04 1.85
N THR A 54 0.34 -0.28 2.72
CA THR A 54 -0.23 1.02 2.36
C THR A 54 -0.11 2.04 3.47
N VAL A 55 -0.20 3.32 3.09
CA VAL A 55 -0.04 4.45 4.01
C VAL A 55 -1.38 4.97 4.53
N ILE A 56 -1.44 5.37 5.80
CA ILE A 56 -2.65 5.92 6.44
C ILE A 56 -2.41 7.32 7.01
N GLY A 57 -3.34 8.24 6.77
CA GLY A 57 -3.19 9.65 7.13
C GLY A 57 -2.04 10.37 6.39
N PHE A 58 -1.55 9.80 5.29
CA PHE A 58 -0.40 10.32 4.54
C PHE A 58 -0.76 11.55 3.70
N PRO A 59 0.16 12.53 3.52
CA PRO A 59 1.55 12.54 4.01
C PRO A 59 1.75 13.21 5.37
N LEU A 60 0.75 13.94 5.88
CA LEU A 60 0.96 14.84 7.02
C LEU A 60 0.57 14.26 8.37
N GLY A 61 -0.26 13.22 8.41
CA GLY A 61 -0.80 12.67 9.65
C GLY A 61 -1.82 13.58 10.34
N ALA A 62 -2.17 14.73 9.77
CA ALA A 62 -3.05 15.74 10.35
C ALA A 62 -4.56 15.43 10.18
N THR A 63 -4.93 14.16 10.37
CA THR A 63 -6.32 13.67 10.40
C THR A 63 -6.65 13.09 11.78
N SER A 64 -7.94 13.04 12.14
CA SER A 64 -8.35 12.52 13.45
C SER A 64 -8.08 11.01 13.56
N ALA A 65 -8.00 10.50 14.79
CA ALA A 65 -7.78 9.08 15.04
C ALA A 65 -8.92 8.21 14.48
N GLU A 66 -10.16 8.71 14.54
CA GLU A 66 -11.34 8.04 13.99
C GLU A 66 -11.24 7.87 12.47
N VAL A 67 -10.80 8.92 11.76
CA VAL A 67 -10.59 8.87 10.31
C VAL A 67 -9.46 7.90 9.96
N LYS A 68 -8.32 7.96 10.66
CA LYS A 68 -7.22 7.00 10.46
C LYS A 68 -7.65 5.56 10.72
N THR A 69 -8.49 5.33 11.73
CA THR A 69 -9.03 4.00 12.04
C THR A 69 -9.91 3.49 10.91
N PHE A 70 -10.75 4.35 10.34
CA PHE A 70 -11.59 4.00 9.19
C PHE A 70 -10.73 3.69 7.95
N GLU A 71 -9.77 4.54 7.61
CA GLU A 71 -8.85 4.31 6.48
C GLU A 71 -8.09 2.98 6.64
N ALA A 72 -7.55 2.70 7.83
CA ALA A 72 -6.84 1.45 8.12
C ALA A 72 -7.74 0.22 7.94
N ARG A 73 -8.99 0.26 8.43
CA ARG A 73 -9.95 -0.83 8.23
C ARG A 73 -10.28 -1.04 6.76
N ASN A 74 -10.52 0.04 6.01
CA ASN A 74 -10.79 -0.05 4.59
C ASN A 74 -9.60 -0.64 3.81
N ALA A 75 -8.36 -0.27 4.16
CA ALA A 75 -7.17 -0.87 3.59
C ALA A 75 -7.08 -2.37 3.85
N LEU A 76 -7.35 -2.81 5.08
CA LEU A 76 -7.38 -4.24 5.44
C LEU A 76 -8.46 -4.99 4.65
N ASP A 77 -9.68 -4.43 4.54
CA ASP A 77 -10.78 -5.02 3.79
C ASP A 77 -10.44 -5.16 2.28
N ASN A 78 -9.61 -4.25 1.76
CA ASN A 78 -9.11 -4.28 0.38
C ASN A 78 -7.89 -5.20 0.19
N GLY A 79 -7.38 -5.85 1.24
CA GLY A 79 -6.30 -6.83 1.15
C GLY A 79 -4.91 -6.31 1.51
N ALA A 80 -4.77 -5.14 2.15
CA ALA A 80 -3.49 -4.75 2.74
C ALA A 80 -3.11 -5.72 3.87
N THR A 81 -1.84 -6.08 3.94
CA THR A 81 -1.28 -6.92 5.01
C THR A 81 -0.34 -6.15 5.93
N GLU A 82 0.04 -4.93 5.54
CA GLU A 82 0.85 -4.00 6.32
C GLU A 82 0.29 -2.56 6.22
N ILE A 83 0.40 -1.80 7.31
CA ILE A 83 -0.15 -0.45 7.45
C ILE A 83 0.94 0.49 7.97
N ASP A 84 1.32 1.47 7.15
CA ASP A 84 2.29 2.52 7.46
C ASP A 84 1.55 3.82 7.81
N MET A 85 1.27 4.01 9.09
CA MET A 85 0.50 5.17 9.56
C MET A 85 1.40 6.38 9.84
N VAL A 86 1.01 7.55 9.32
CA VAL A 86 1.67 8.82 9.65
C VAL A 86 1.10 9.39 10.95
N LEU A 87 1.96 9.65 11.93
CA LEU A 87 1.58 10.28 13.20
C LEU A 87 1.42 11.79 13.04
N ASN A 88 0.55 12.38 13.86
CA ASN A 88 0.42 13.84 13.97
C ASN A 88 1.50 14.34 14.95
N ILE A 89 2.44 15.17 14.49
CA ILE A 89 3.62 15.63 15.26
C ILE A 89 3.46 17.10 15.63
#